data_AF-A0ABD5WKY6-F1
#
_entry.id   AF-A0ABD5WKY6-F1
#
_cell.length_a   1.000
_cell.length_b   1.000
_cell.length_c   1.000
_cell.angle_alpha   90.00
_cell.angle_beta   90.00
_cell.angle_gamma   90.00
#
_symmetry.space_group_name_H-M   'P 1'
#
loop_
_entity.id
_entity.type
_entity.pdbx_description
1 polymer ?
#
loop_
_entity_poly.entity_id
_entity_poly.type
_entity_poly.pdbx_seq_one_letter_code
_entity_poly.pdbx_strand_id
1 'polypeptide(L)'
;MFAGIDHSTTGVKTCLLSEDGSREVFTIERSPDEDGDWSYIETLREHVNPNDIEMVSYGYSYGDNIDGIVDISETQNRGIVDTLGLGHEFGTGTLVYDQLQQSDIPTTVFPGIHDGLDTIHPYFCHYSPLTGADKFATARYAQEVVQNDDIGPEIDGDTFVAANVSSSAMASYVDEGRFAVRSTG
;
A
#
# COMPACT_ATOMS: atom_id res chain seq x y z
N MET A 1 -6.44 -7.81 18.58
CA MET A 1 -5.66 -8.34 17.43
C MET A 1 -5.80 -7.37 16.25
N PHE A 2 -4.79 -7.27 15.38
CA PHE A 2 -4.82 -6.38 14.21
C PHE A 2 -4.66 -7.16 12.91
N ALA A 3 -5.22 -6.65 11.82
CA ALA A 3 -5.01 -7.20 10.49
C ALA A 3 -4.49 -6.12 9.53
N GLY A 4 -3.38 -6.38 8.85
CA GLY A 4 -2.87 -5.54 7.76
C GLY A 4 -3.09 -6.23 6.43
N ILE A 5 -3.68 -5.53 5.47
CA ILE A 5 -4.03 -6.08 4.15
C ILE A 5 -3.31 -5.27 3.07
N ASP A 6 -2.55 -5.96 2.23
CA ASP A 6 -1.88 -5.42 1.06
C ASP A 6 -2.47 -6.03 -0.21
N HIS A 7 -3.04 -5.19 -1.06
CA HIS A 7 -3.54 -5.58 -2.37
C HIS A 7 -2.53 -5.24 -3.46
N SER A 8 -2.06 -6.30 -4.12
CA SER A 8 -1.08 -6.22 -5.20
C SER A 8 -1.65 -6.76 -6.51
N THR A 9 -0.87 -6.65 -7.59
CA THR A 9 -1.25 -7.20 -8.89
C THR A 9 -1.41 -8.73 -8.91
N THR A 10 -0.81 -9.44 -7.95
CA THR A 10 -0.80 -10.91 -7.87
C THR A 10 -1.83 -11.49 -6.90
N GLY A 11 -2.44 -10.66 -6.05
CA GLY A 11 -3.39 -11.11 -5.02
C GLY A 11 -3.45 -10.20 -3.80
N VAL A 12 -4.28 -10.59 -2.84
CA VAL A 12 -4.47 -9.91 -1.55
C VAL A 12 -3.73 -10.69 -0.46
N LYS A 13 -2.84 -10.01 0.27
CA LYS A 13 -2.06 -10.59 1.36
C LYS A 13 -2.56 -10.01 2.68
N THR A 14 -2.83 -10.87 3.65
CA THR A 14 -3.26 -10.45 4.99
C THR A 14 -2.23 -10.90 6.01
N CYS A 15 -1.83 -9.98 6.88
CA CYS A 15 -0.98 -10.23 8.04
C CYS A 15 -1.80 -9.99 9.30
N LEU A 16 -1.96 -11.02 10.13
CA LEU A 16 -2.55 -10.93 11.46
C LEU A 16 -1.45 -10.68 12.49
N LEU A 17 -1.64 -9.68 13.34
CA LEU A 17 -0.73 -9.30 14.40
C LEU A 17 -1.43 -9.42 15.76
N SER A 18 -0.92 -10.35 16.57
CA SER A 18 -1.34 -10.55 17.96
C SER A 18 -0.70 -9.51 18.88
N GLU A 19 -1.28 -9.31 20.06
CA GLU A 19 -0.73 -8.41 21.10
C GLU A 19 0.64 -8.86 21.62
N ASP A 20 0.93 -10.17 21.59
CA ASP A 20 2.23 -10.73 21.96
C ASP A 20 3.30 -10.58 20.87
N GLY A 21 2.97 -9.95 19.74
CA GLY A 21 3.84 -9.75 18.59
C GLY A 21 3.94 -10.96 17.66
N SER A 22 3.21 -12.05 17.91
CA SER A 22 3.11 -13.15 16.96
C SER A 22 2.38 -12.71 15.68
N ARG A 23 2.79 -13.32 14.56
CA ARG A 23 2.28 -12.99 13.24
C ARG A 23 1.88 -14.22 12.44
N GLU A 24 0.77 -14.11 11.73
CA GLU A 24 0.30 -15.09 10.77
C GLU A 24 0.02 -14.39 9.44
N VAL A 25 0.37 -15.02 8.32
CA VAL A 25 0.19 -14.44 7.00
C VAL A 25 -0.52 -15.44 6.09
N PHE A 26 -1.54 -14.98 5.39
CA PHE A 26 -2.19 -15.74 4.32
C PHE A 26 -2.33 -14.89 3.06
N THR A 27 -2.57 -15.54 1.93
CA THR A 27 -2.69 -14.87 0.62
C THR A 27 -3.85 -15.46 -0.14
N ILE A 28 -4.70 -14.58 -0.66
CA ILE A 28 -5.74 -14.91 -1.62
C ILE A 28 -5.19 -14.53 -2.99
N GLU A 29 -4.93 -15.53 -3.81
CA GLU A 29 -4.46 -15.32 -5.17
C GLU A 29 -5.52 -14.61 -6.01
N ARG A 30 -5.05 -13.85 -7.01
CA ARG A 30 -5.98 -13.17 -7.92
C ARG A 30 -6.76 -14.21 -8.73
N SER A 31 -8.09 -14.22 -8.58
CA SER A 31 -8.95 -15.01 -9.44
C SER A 31 -9.12 -14.29 -10.78
N PRO A 32 -8.93 -14.97 -11.93
CA PRO A 32 -9.27 -14.42 -13.24
C PRO A 32 -10.79 -14.29 -13.44
N ASP A 33 -11.57 -15.07 -12.69
CA ASP A 33 -13.03 -15.01 -12.70
C ASP A 33 -13.51 -14.13 -11.54
N GLU A 34 -14.20 -13.04 -11.88
CA GLU A 34 -14.67 -11.98 -10.98
C GLU A 34 -15.77 -12.47 -9.99
N ASP A 35 -16.34 -13.65 -10.25
CA ASP A 35 -17.41 -14.31 -9.46
C ASP A 35 -16.90 -15.57 -8.74
N GLY A 36 -15.73 -15.51 -8.13
CA GLY A 36 -15.21 -16.65 -7.37
C GLY A 36 -16.14 -17.02 -6.19
N ASP A 37 -16.40 -18.31 -6.00
CA ASP A 37 -17.18 -18.89 -4.89
C ASP A 37 -16.38 -18.84 -3.57
N TRP A 38 -15.91 -17.65 -3.18
CA TRP A 38 -15.10 -17.44 -1.99
C TRP A 38 -15.49 -16.12 -1.29
N SER A 39 -15.28 -16.08 0.02
CA SER A 39 -15.48 -14.89 0.84
C SER A 39 -14.22 -14.59 1.63
N TYR A 40 -13.76 -13.35 1.57
CA TYR A 40 -12.67 -12.87 2.41
C TYR A 40 -12.97 -13.06 3.89
N ILE A 41 -14.20 -12.75 4.32
CA ILE A 41 -14.60 -12.87 5.72
C ILE A 41 -14.57 -14.33 6.16
N GLU A 42 -15.03 -15.26 5.33
CA GLU A 42 -14.97 -16.70 5.65
C GLU A 42 -13.53 -17.22 5.63
N THR A 43 -12.69 -16.81 4.67
CA THR A 43 -11.24 -17.13 4.71
C THR A 43 -10.58 -16.57 5.97
N LEU A 44 -10.90 -15.33 6.36
CA LEU A 44 -10.38 -14.72 7.58
C LEU A 44 -10.78 -15.51 8.83
N ARG A 45 -12.02 -16.05 8.88
CA ARG A 45 -12.52 -16.89 9.97
C ARG A 45 -11.72 -18.18 10.17
N GLU A 46 -11.06 -18.69 9.14
CA GLU A 46 -10.20 -19.87 9.24
C GLU A 46 -8.94 -19.60 10.08
N HIS A 47 -8.53 -18.33 10.18
CA HIS A 47 -7.32 -17.89 10.89
C HIS A 47 -7.65 -17.21 12.23
N VAL A 48 -8.70 -16.39 12.27
CA VAL A 48 -9.07 -15.59 13.45
C VAL A 48 -10.58 -15.37 13.50
N ASN A 49 -11.15 -15.33 14.70
CA ASN A 49 -12.50 -14.85 14.88
C ASN A 49 -12.57 -13.33 14.58
N PRO A 50 -13.34 -12.88 13.56
CA PRO A 50 -13.38 -11.47 13.16
C PRO A 50 -13.77 -10.50 14.27
N ASN A 51 -14.53 -10.95 15.27
CA ASN A 51 -14.91 -10.12 16.41
C ASN A 51 -13.74 -9.81 17.38
N ASP A 52 -12.63 -10.54 17.27
CA ASP A 52 -11.43 -10.33 18.08
C ASP A 52 -10.44 -9.37 17.38
N ILE A 53 -10.75 -8.96 16.15
CA ILE A 53 -10.00 -7.96 15.39
C ILE A 53 -10.42 -6.58 15.85
N GLU A 54 -9.47 -5.85 16.43
CA GLU A 54 -9.63 -4.49 16.90
C GLU A 54 -9.65 -3.49 15.73
N MET A 55 -8.81 -3.75 14.72
CA MET A 55 -8.74 -2.91 13.52
C MET A 55 -8.13 -3.67 12.34
N VAL A 56 -8.70 -3.44 11.17
CA VAL A 56 -8.11 -3.76 9.87
C VAL A 56 -7.49 -2.49 9.28
N SER A 57 -6.25 -2.59 8.81
CA SER A 57 -5.61 -1.60 7.95
C SER A 57 -5.56 -2.15 6.53
N TYR A 58 -6.19 -1.46 5.59
CA TYR A 58 -6.27 -1.87 4.19
C TYR A 58 -5.50 -0.89 3.30
N GLY A 59 -4.40 -1.35 2.69
CA GLY A 59 -3.69 -0.61 1.64
C GLY A 59 -4.44 -0.67 0.31
N TYR A 60 -5.24 0.35 0.00
CA TYR A 60 -6.04 0.38 -1.23
C TYR A 60 -5.30 1.11 -2.35
N SER A 61 -4.30 0.43 -2.90
CA SER A 61 -3.34 0.94 -3.90
C SER A 61 -3.94 1.53 -5.20
N TYR A 62 -5.24 1.35 -5.44
CA TYR A 62 -5.94 1.79 -6.66
C TYR A 62 -6.98 2.90 -6.43
N GLY A 63 -7.07 3.45 -5.21
CA GLY A 63 -8.02 4.53 -4.91
C GLY A 63 -7.40 5.91 -5.11
N ASP A 64 -7.43 6.42 -6.34
CA ASP A 64 -6.89 7.76 -6.68
C ASP A 64 -7.67 8.94 -6.04
N ASN A 65 -8.81 8.66 -5.40
CA ASN A 65 -9.65 9.65 -4.73
C ASN A 65 -9.62 9.52 -3.19
N ILE A 66 -8.72 8.69 -2.66
CA ILE A 66 -8.47 8.63 -1.21
C ILE A 66 -7.18 9.42 -0.99
N ASP A 67 -7.27 10.60 -0.37
CA ASP A 67 -6.11 11.49 -0.16
C ASP A 67 -5.53 11.43 1.26
N GLY A 68 -6.06 10.54 2.09
CA GLY A 68 -5.67 10.39 3.48
C GLY A 68 -6.08 9.05 4.09
N ILE A 69 -5.68 8.86 5.35
CA ILE A 69 -6.07 7.70 6.15
C ILE A 69 -7.49 7.95 6.64
N VAL A 70 -8.45 7.14 6.21
CA VAL A 70 -9.88 7.32 6.49
C VAL A 70 -10.55 6.02 6.91
N ASP A 71 -11.68 6.13 7.61
CA ASP A 71 -12.54 4.97 7.85
C ASP A 71 -13.12 4.47 6.52
N ILE A 72 -13.22 3.15 6.34
CA ILE A 72 -13.74 2.54 5.11
C ILE A 72 -15.15 3.03 4.76
N SER A 73 -15.96 3.40 5.75
CA SER A 73 -17.31 3.94 5.56
C SER A 73 -17.33 5.38 5.02
N GLU A 74 -16.24 6.14 5.20
CA GLU A 74 -16.13 7.54 4.78
C GLU A 74 -15.53 7.71 3.39
N THR A 75 -15.01 6.62 2.81
CA THR A 75 -14.47 6.61 1.46
C THR A 75 -15.51 7.01 0.41
N GLN A 76 -15.14 7.94 -0.48
CA GLN A 76 -15.95 8.36 -1.62
C GLN A 76 -15.17 8.15 -2.91
N ASN A 77 -15.89 7.86 -4.00
CA ASN A 77 -15.31 7.78 -5.35
C ASN A 77 -14.06 6.87 -5.45
N ARG A 78 -14.04 5.74 -4.74
CA ARG A 78 -12.92 4.76 -4.66
C ARG A 78 -12.46 4.13 -5.98
N GLY A 79 -12.99 4.56 -7.11
CA GLY A 79 -12.61 4.10 -8.44
C GLY A 79 -11.29 4.72 -8.88
N ILE A 80 -10.67 4.02 -9.83
CA ILE A 80 -9.44 4.43 -10.50
C ILE A 80 -9.76 5.65 -11.40
N VAL A 81 -8.96 6.70 -11.32
CA VAL A 81 -9.11 7.90 -12.17
C VAL A 81 -8.38 7.72 -13.50
N ASP A 82 -7.30 6.93 -13.54
CA ASP A 82 -6.57 6.57 -14.76
C ASP A 82 -6.36 5.06 -14.92
N THR A 83 -6.94 4.46 -15.96
CA THR A 83 -6.86 3.02 -16.25
C THR A 83 -5.54 2.61 -16.95
N LEU A 84 -4.62 3.54 -17.21
CA LEU A 84 -3.37 3.25 -17.92
C LEU A 84 -2.50 2.23 -17.15
N GLY A 85 -2.23 1.08 -17.78
CA GLY A 85 -1.39 0.01 -17.22
C GLY A 85 -2.11 -0.99 -16.32
N LEU A 86 -3.44 -0.87 -16.17
CA LEU A 86 -4.25 -1.79 -15.42
C LEU A 86 -4.77 -2.91 -16.33
N GLY A 87 -4.51 -4.16 -15.93
CA GLY A 87 -4.93 -5.32 -16.71
C GLY A 87 -6.46 -5.52 -16.73
N HIS A 88 -7.18 -5.13 -15.68
CA HIS A 88 -8.64 -5.31 -15.52
C HIS A 88 -9.24 -4.24 -14.58
N GLU A 89 -10.49 -3.83 -14.83
CA GLU A 89 -11.21 -2.76 -14.11
C GLU A 89 -11.71 -3.17 -12.70
N PHE A 90 -11.97 -4.46 -12.48
CA PHE A 90 -12.42 -5.02 -11.20
C PHE A 90 -11.58 -6.24 -10.83
N GLY A 91 -11.29 -6.44 -9.54
CA GLY A 91 -10.41 -7.54 -9.11
C GLY A 91 -10.58 -7.92 -7.65
N THR A 92 -9.86 -8.97 -7.24
CA THR A 92 -9.88 -9.55 -5.89
C THR A 92 -9.81 -8.49 -4.78
N GLY A 93 -8.98 -7.45 -4.90
CA GLY A 93 -8.94 -6.38 -3.89
C GLY A 93 -10.22 -5.56 -3.76
N THR A 94 -10.94 -5.31 -4.86
CA THR A 94 -12.24 -4.62 -4.81
C THR A 94 -13.26 -5.47 -4.07
N LEU A 95 -13.27 -6.79 -4.28
CA LEU A 95 -14.16 -7.72 -3.57
C LEU A 95 -13.84 -7.78 -2.07
N VAL A 96 -12.56 -7.87 -1.69
CA VAL A 96 -12.16 -7.84 -0.28
C VAL A 96 -12.60 -6.53 0.37
N TYR A 97 -12.36 -5.42 -0.30
CA TYR A 97 -12.80 -4.10 0.15
C TYR A 97 -14.30 -4.07 0.42
N ASP A 98 -15.11 -4.53 -0.54
CA ASP A 98 -16.57 -4.49 -0.43
C ASP A 98 -17.08 -5.38 0.71
N GLN A 99 -16.46 -6.54 0.91
CA GLN A 99 -16.81 -7.41 2.02
C GLN A 99 -16.42 -6.81 3.37
N LEU A 100 -15.28 -6.12 3.47
CA LEU A 100 -14.88 -5.40 4.68
C LEU A 100 -15.81 -4.22 4.97
N GLN A 101 -16.16 -3.43 3.95
CA GLN A 101 -17.07 -2.28 4.09
C GLN A 101 -18.49 -2.72 4.53
N GLN A 102 -18.92 -3.92 4.12
CA GLN A 102 -20.19 -4.51 4.52
C GLN A 102 -20.12 -5.28 5.86
N SER A 103 -18.93 -5.42 6.43
CA SER A 103 -18.72 -6.10 7.71
C SER A 103 -18.79 -5.14 8.89
N ASP A 104 -18.94 -5.69 10.10
CA ASP A 104 -18.86 -4.93 11.35
C ASP A 104 -17.41 -4.76 11.85
N ILE A 105 -16.40 -5.14 11.05
CA ILE A 105 -14.99 -5.07 11.47
C ILE A 105 -14.48 -3.64 11.27
N PRO A 106 -13.99 -2.95 12.31
CA PRO A 106 -13.39 -1.62 12.17
C PRO A 106 -12.27 -1.66 11.14
N THR A 107 -12.38 -0.84 10.09
CA THR A 107 -11.46 -0.87 8.96
C THR A 107 -11.05 0.54 8.56
N THR A 108 -9.75 0.78 8.58
CA THR A 108 -9.11 1.99 8.07
C THR A 108 -8.49 1.71 6.70
N VAL A 109 -8.67 2.62 5.77
CA VAL A 109 -8.12 2.54 4.41
C VAL A 109 -6.97 3.52 4.26
N PHE A 110 -5.87 3.03 3.67
CA PHE A 110 -4.70 3.81 3.31
C PHE A 110 -4.74 4.10 1.81
N PRO A 111 -4.38 5.32 1.39
CA PRO A 111 -4.37 5.69 -0.01
C PRO A 111 -3.25 4.95 -0.76
N GLY A 112 -3.50 4.68 -2.04
CA GLY A 112 -2.43 4.37 -2.99
C GLY A 112 -1.54 5.59 -3.23
N ILE A 113 -0.43 5.43 -3.95
CA ILE A 113 0.43 6.57 -4.28
C ILE A 113 -0.11 7.22 -5.56
N HIS A 114 -0.66 8.44 -5.50
CA HIS A 114 -1.19 9.15 -6.68
C HIS A 114 -0.94 10.67 -6.62
N ASP A 115 -1.17 11.37 -7.75
CA ASP A 115 -0.94 12.82 -7.92
C ASP A 115 -1.78 13.73 -7.00
N GLY A 116 -2.80 13.18 -6.34
CA GLY A 116 -3.67 13.92 -5.42
C GLY A 116 -3.15 13.98 -3.98
N LEU A 117 -2.03 13.33 -3.66
CA LEU A 117 -1.48 13.31 -2.30
C LEU A 117 -0.54 14.48 -2.03
N ASP A 118 -1.03 15.48 -1.31
CA ASP A 118 -0.24 16.64 -0.85
C ASP A 118 0.89 16.24 0.12
N THR A 119 0.81 15.06 0.73
CA THR A 119 1.83 14.52 1.63
C THR A 119 3.01 13.87 0.90
N ILE A 120 2.91 13.67 -0.42
CA ILE A 120 3.91 12.95 -1.19
C ILE A 120 4.64 13.89 -2.13
N HIS A 121 5.96 13.71 -2.22
CA HIS A 121 6.77 14.49 -3.14
C HIS A 121 6.38 14.18 -4.61
N PRO A 122 6.15 15.18 -5.49
CA PRO A 122 5.59 15.00 -6.84
C PRO A 122 6.30 13.95 -7.71
N TYR A 123 7.59 13.72 -7.48
CA TYR A 123 8.38 12.68 -8.14
C TYR A 123 7.76 11.27 -8.07
N PHE A 124 7.13 10.91 -6.94
CA PHE A 124 6.55 9.59 -6.74
C PHE A 124 5.19 9.42 -7.42
N CYS A 125 4.50 10.51 -7.70
CA CYS A 125 3.14 10.48 -8.18
C CYS A 125 3.03 10.16 -9.68
N HIS A 126 4.10 10.40 -10.45
CA HIS A 126 4.22 10.05 -11.88
C HIS A 126 4.15 8.54 -12.20
N TYR A 127 4.14 7.68 -11.18
CA TYR A 127 4.16 6.23 -11.31
C TYR A 127 2.99 5.59 -10.58
N SER A 128 1.85 6.29 -10.45
CA SER A 128 0.73 5.98 -9.55
C SER A 128 0.34 4.50 -9.46
N PRO A 129 0.03 3.78 -10.56
CA PRO A 129 -0.37 2.37 -10.46
C PRO A 129 0.80 1.39 -10.23
N LEU A 130 2.06 1.85 -10.32
CA LEU A 130 3.27 1.04 -10.20
C LEU A 130 4.08 1.34 -8.92
N THR A 131 3.72 2.40 -8.18
CA THR A 131 4.43 2.82 -6.97
C THR A 131 3.72 2.30 -5.73
N GLY A 132 4.14 1.12 -5.27
CA GLY A 132 3.69 0.58 -4.00
C GLY A 132 4.25 1.37 -2.81
N ALA A 133 3.59 1.27 -1.66
CA ALA A 133 4.06 1.88 -0.41
C ALA A 133 5.47 1.40 -0.01
N ASP A 134 5.86 0.20 -0.44
CA ASP A 134 7.20 -0.36 -0.26
C ASP A 134 8.29 0.50 -0.91
N LYS A 135 8.03 1.07 -2.09
CA LYS A 135 8.95 1.93 -2.83
C LYS A 135 9.13 3.27 -2.13
N PHE A 136 8.03 3.86 -1.67
CA PHE A 136 8.07 5.09 -0.88
C PHE A 136 8.80 4.87 0.45
N ALA A 137 8.47 3.81 1.18
CA ALA A 137 9.14 3.44 2.43
C ALA A 137 10.65 3.21 2.24
N THR A 138 11.05 2.53 1.16
CA THR A 138 12.47 2.33 0.82
C THR A 138 13.18 3.66 0.60
N ALA A 139 12.58 4.55 -0.20
CA ALA A 139 13.17 5.84 -0.50
C ALA A 139 13.28 6.71 0.77
N ARG A 140 12.24 6.73 1.60
CA ARG A 140 12.23 7.47 2.88
C ARG A 140 13.24 6.92 3.88
N TYR A 141 13.34 5.59 3.99
CA TYR A 141 14.33 4.95 4.84
C TYR A 141 15.76 5.28 4.40
N ALA A 142 16.05 5.22 3.10
CA ALA A 142 17.36 5.59 2.57
C ALA A 142 17.70 7.06 2.84
N GLN A 143 16.72 7.96 2.72
CA GLN A 143 16.89 9.37 3.08
C GLN A 143 17.20 9.55 4.58
N GLU A 144 16.46 8.89 5.47
CA GLU A 144 16.71 8.97 6.92
C GLU A 144 18.10 8.44 7.29
N VAL A 145 18.55 7.32 6.72
CA VAL A 145 19.91 6.79 6.99
C VAL A 145 21.02 7.77 6.59
N VAL A 146 20.83 8.57 5.54
CA VAL A 146 21.83 9.55 5.08
C VAL A 146 21.75 10.86 5.86
N GLN A 147 20.57 11.26 6.32
CA GLN A 147 20.37 12.54 7.01
C GLN A 147 20.44 12.45 8.53
N ASN A 148 20.34 11.23 9.09
CA ASN A 148 20.21 11.00 10.51
C ASN A 148 21.29 10.04 11.01
N ASP A 149 22.33 10.62 11.63
CA ASP A 149 23.47 9.91 12.20
C ASP A 149 23.08 8.89 13.29
N ASP A 150 21.87 8.97 13.85
CA ASP A 150 21.38 8.04 14.88
C ASP A 150 20.74 6.75 14.31
N ILE A 151 20.38 6.72 13.01
CA ILE A 151 19.58 5.64 12.40
C ILE A 151 20.45 4.67 11.57
N GLY A 152 21.67 5.06 11.21
CA GLY A 152 22.55 4.26 10.36
C GLY A 152 24.04 4.54 10.56
N PRO A 153 24.91 3.84 9.81
CA PRO A 153 26.33 4.19 9.76
C PRO A 153 26.52 5.57 9.12
N GLU A 154 27.51 6.32 9.58
CA GLU A 154 27.91 7.57 8.94
C GLU A 154 28.29 7.30 7.47
N ILE A 155 27.57 7.93 6.55
CA ILE A 155 27.81 7.82 5.11
C ILE A 155 28.54 9.08 4.66
N ASP A 156 29.67 8.90 3.96
CA ASP A 156 30.42 10.03 3.39
C ASP A 156 29.70 10.56 2.15
N GLY A 157 29.14 11.78 2.28
CA GLY A 157 28.46 12.51 1.22
C GLY A 157 26.93 12.39 1.23
N ASP A 158 26.28 13.38 0.62
CA ASP A 158 24.81 13.57 0.69
C ASP A 158 24.08 13.11 -0.58
N THR A 159 24.81 12.48 -1.51
CA THR A 159 24.32 12.09 -2.84
C THR A 159 24.31 10.57 -2.98
N PHE A 160 23.16 9.98 -3.30
CA PHE A 160 23.02 8.54 -3.48
C PHE A 160 21.87 8.16 -4.43
N VAL A 161 21.86 6.89 -4.83
CA VAL A 161 20.77 6.29 -5.61
C VAL A 161 20.10 5.20 -4.78
N ALA A 162 18.80 5.32 -4.56
CA ALA A 162 17.98 4.25 -3.99
C ALA A 162 17.24 3.53 -5.12
N ALA A 163 17.40 2.21 -5.21
CA ALA A 163 16.72 1.39 -6.21
C ALA A 163 15.90 0.30 -5.51
N ASN A 164 14.59 0.29 -5.77
CA ASN A 164 13.72 -0.83 -5.39
C ASN A 164 13.50 -1.70 -6.63
N VAL A 165 13.97 -2.94 -6.55
CA VAL A 165 13.87 -3.96 -7.61
C VAL A 165 12.71 -4.90 -7.27
N SER A 166 11.47 -4.41 -7.45
CA SER A 166 10.25 -5.23 -7.38
C SER A 166 9.76 -5.60 -8.79
N SER A 167 8.55 -6.19 -8.91
CA SER A 167 7.89 -6.43 -10.21
C SER A 167 7.78 -5.17 -11.09
N SER A 168 7.80 -3.98 -10.49
CA SER A 168 8.13 -2.71 -11.12
C SER A 168 9.41 -2.13 -10.49
N ALA A 169 10.38 -1.75 -11.33
CA ALA A 169 11.61 -1.13 -10.86
C ALA A 169 11.44 0.40 -10.79
N MET A 170 11.79 0.99 -9.64
CA MET A 170 11.86 2.44 -9.46
C MET A 170 13.23 2.79 -8.85
N ALA A 171 13.91 3.76 -9.46
CA ALA A 171 15.17 4.29 -8.98
C ALA A 171 15.00 5.78 -8.65
N SER A 172 15.34 6.17 -7.43
CA SER A 172 15.34 7.55 -6.95
C SER A 172 16.76 8.08 -6.89
N TYR A 173 16.99 9.30 -7.40
CA TYR A 173 18.23 10.05 -7.22
C TYR A 173 18.03 11.04 -6.07
N VAL A 174 18.92 10.99 -5.08
CA VAL A 174 18.95 11.90 -3.94
C VAL A 174 20.26 12.68 -4.01
N ASP A 175 20.15 14.00 -3.89
CA ASP A 175 21.26 14.93 -3.94
C ASP A 175 21.12 15.94 -2.81
N GLU A 176 22.20 16.19 -2.08
CA GLU A 176 22.19 17.03 -0.88
C GLU A 176 21.09 16.60 0.13
N GLY A 177 20.89 15.29 0.28
CA GLY A 177 19.87 14.70 1.16
C GLY A 177 18.42 14.88 0.69
N ARG A 178 18.18 15.40 -0.52
CA ARG A 178 16.83 15.65 -1.04
C ARG A 178 16.58 14.89 -2.34
N PHE A 179 15.34 14.44 -2.54
CA PHE A 179 14.94 13.85 -3.82
C PHE A 179 15.14 14.87 -4.94
N ALA A 180 15.96 14.52 -5.92
CA ALA A 180 16.29 15.38 -7.03
C ALA A 180 15.14 15.38 -8.05
N VAL A 181 14.59 16.56 -8.32
CA VAL A 181 13.56 16.74 -9.36
C VAL A 181 14.26 17.23 -10.62
N ARG A 182 14.06 16.54 -11.73
CA ARG A 182 14.49 17.08 -13.03
C ARG A 182 13.58 18.26 -13.36
N SER A 183 14.05 19.49 -13.18
CA SER A 183 13.35 20.66 -13.69
C SER A 183 13.26 20.53 -15.21
N THR A 184 12.07 20.31 -15.74
CA THR A 184 11.81 20.41 -17.17
C THR A 184 11.97 21.87 -17.57
N GLY A 185 13.13 22.21 -18.12
CA GLY A 185 13.35 23.45 -18.86
C GLY A 185 12.88 23.35 -20.29
#